data_AF-A0A9E3BBV6-F1
#
_entry.id   AF-A0A9E3BBV6-F1
#
_cell.length_a   1.000
_cell.length_b   1.000
_cell.length_c   1.000
_cell.angle_alpha   90.00
_cell.angle_beta   90.00
_cell.angle_gamma   90.00
#
_symmetry.space_group_name_H-M   'P 1'
#
loop_
_entity.id
_entity.type
_entity.pdbx_description
1 polymer ?
#
loop_
_entity_poly.entity_id
_entity_poly.type
_entity_poly.pdbx_seq_one_letter_code
_entity_poly.pdbx_strand_id
1 'polypeptide(L)'
;MQAVGRQRPLGITIISIILWIIGVVSLLVVILGFIGVAAFVHNSALGAAATVGLIIGALIAIAEIILGWGLWTLKAWAFWATVIVEAIRVIDALYSWLVAHNSLGAVIVSLIIGLAILIYLFADRNVRAAFRT
;
A
#
# COMPACT_ATOMS: atom_id res chain seq x y z
N MET A 1 -5.01 7.40 -38.26
CA MET A 1 -3.99 7.69 -37.23
C MET A 1 -4.37 6.88 -36.01
N GLN A 2 -3.70 5.75 -35.76
CA GLN A 2 -3.94 4.98 -34.54
C GLN A 2 -3.45 5.84 -33.37
N ALA A 3 -4.33 6.15 -32.42
CA ALA A 3 -3.90 6.75 -31.17
C ALA A 3 -2.87 5.79 -30.56
N VAL A 4 -1.59 6.19 -30.56
CA VAL A 4 -0.56 5.45 -29.84
C VAL A 4 -0.98 5.52 -28.38
N GLY A 5 -1.66 4.46 -27.92
CA GLY A 5 -2.20 4.39 -26.57
C GLY A 5 -1.07 4.62 -25.60
N ARG A 6 -1.30 5.52 -24.63
CA ARG A 6 -0.34 5.88 -23.58
C ARG A 6 0.32 4.61 -23.03
N GLN A 7 1.60 4.42 -23.36
CA GLN A 7 2.28 3.17 -23.05
C GLN A 7 2.68 3.18 -21.57
N ARG A 8 2.15 2.21 -20.82
CA ARG A 8 2.45 2.05 -19.39
C ARG A 8 3.87 1.51 -19.21
N PRO A 9 4.69 2.12 -18.34
CA PRO A 9 5.97 1.54 -17.95
C PRO A 9 5.76 0.17 -17.31
N LEU A 10 6.65 -0.79 -17.61
CA LEU A 10 6.57 -2.15 -17.06
C LEU A 10 6.60 -2.14 -15.53
N GLY A 11 7.46 -1.32 -14.89
CA GLY A 11 7.53 -1.23 -13.44
C GLY A 11 6.25 -0.72 -12.79
N ILE A 12 5.53 0.22 -13.41
CA ILE A 12 4.21 0.68 -12.92
C ILE A 12 3.16 -0.42 -13.04
N THR A 13 3.26 -1.25 -14.08
CA THR A 13 2.36 -2.40 -14.25
C THR A 13 2.60 -3.42 -13.15
N ILE A 14 3.87 -3.72 -12.85
CA ILE A 14 4.26 -4.63 -11.77
C ILE A 14 3.80 -4.09 -10.42
N ILE A 15 4.07 -2.83 -10.10
CA ILE A 15 3.66 -2.20 -8.83
C ILE A 15 2.14 -2.20 -8.68
N SER A 16 1.41 -1.87 -9.75
CA SER A 16 -0.06 -1.89 -9.75
C SER A 16 -0.62 -3.28 -9.42
N ILE A 17 -0.07 -4.34 -10.03
CA ILE A 17 -0.47 -5.73 -9.75
C ILE A 17 -0.13 -6.12 -8.31
N ILE A 18 1.07 -5.76 -7.83
CA ILE A 18 1.48 -6.03 -6.45
C ILE A 18 0.51 -5.36 -5.47
N LEU A 19 0.15 -4.09 -5.66
CA LEU A 19 -0.80 -3.39 -4.79
C LEU A 19 -2.19 -4.02 -4.81
N TRP A 20 -2.66 -4.52 -5.96
CA TRP A 20 -3.91 -5.27 -6.03
C TRP A 20 -3.83 -6.57 -5.23
N ILE A 21 -2.76 -7.34 -5.37
CA ILE A 21 -2.58 -8.60 -4.64
C ILE A 21 -2.52 -8.33 -3.13
N ILE A 22 -1.68 -7.37 -2.71
CA ILE A 22 -1.54 -7.02 -1.30
C ILE A 22 -2.88 -6.51 -0.74
N GLY A 23 -3.56 -5.61 -1.45
CA GLY A 23 -4.84 -5.06 -0.98
C GLY A 23 -5.92 -6.13 -0.87
N VAL A 24 -6.03 -7.05 -1.85
CA VAL A 24 -7.00 -8.16 -1.79
C VAL A 24 -6.67 -9.12 -0.65
N VAL A 25 -5.41 -9.54 -0.51
CA VAL A 25 -5.00 -10.44 0.58
C VAL A 25 -5.23 -9.79 1.94
N SER A 26 -4.86 -8.51 2.10
CA SER A 26 -5.08 -7.76 3.34
C SER A 26 -6.56 -7.63 3.66
N LEU A 27 -7.40 -7.39 2.66
CA LEU A 27 -8.85 -7.33 2.85
C LEU A 27 -9.41 -8.68 3.34
N LEU A 28 -8.94 -9.80 2.77
CA LEU A 28 -9.31 -11.14 3.23
C LEU A 28 -8.89 -11.38 4.69
N VAL A 29 -7.66 -11.00 5.05
CA VAL A 29 -7.17 -11.10 6.44
C VAL A 29 -8.04 -10.28 7.40
N VAL A 30 -8.43 -9.06 7.01
CA VAL A 30 -9.31 -8.20 7.80
C VAL A 30 -10.70 -8.81 7.96
N ILE A 31 -11.28 -9.37 6.89
CA ILE A 31 -12.57 -10.06 6.94
C ILE A 31 -12.52 -11.24 7.92
N LEU A 32 -11.47 -12.07 7.83
CA LEU A 32 -11.26 -13.17 8.79
C LEU A 32 -11.07 -12.66 10.22
N GLY A 33 -10.38 -11.54 10.39
CA GLY A 33 -10.23 -10.86 11.67
C GLY A 33 -11.56 -10.45 12.30
N PHE A 34 -12.50 -9.90 11.52
CA PHE A 34 -13.83 -9.55 12.01
C PHE A 34 -14.61 -10.77 12.50
N ILE A 35 -14.52 -11.90 11.79
CA ILE A 35 -15.13 -13.16 12.21
C ILE A 35 -14.55 -13.61 13.56
N GLY A 36 -13.22 -13.53 13.71
CA GLY A 36 -12.55 -13.84 14.97
C GLY A 36 -12.99 -12.94 16.13
N VAL A 37 -13.04 -11.63 15.92
CA VAL A 37 -13.47 -10.68 16.96
C VAL A 37 -14.92 -10.94 17.39
N ALA A 38 -15.81 -11.16 16.43
CA ALA A 38 -17.22 -11.48 16.69
C ALA A 38 -17.38 -12.79 17.47
N ALA A 39 -16.56 -13.81 17.17
CA ALA A 39 -16.64 -15.11 17.81
C ALA A 39 -16.07 -15.14 19.24
N PHE A 40 -14.98 -14.42 19.52
CA PHE A 40 -14.18 -14.68 20.72
C PHE A 40 -14.13 -13.53 21.75
N VAL A 41 -14.34 -12.28 21.34
CA VAL A 41 -14.05 -11.12 22.21
C VAL A 41 -15.08 -9.98 22.10
N HIS A 42 -16.26 -10.24 21.52
CA HIS A 42 -17.21 -9.23 21.03
C HIS A 42 -17.80 -8.23 22.05
N ASN A 43 -17.54 -8.36 23.35
CA ASN A 43 -17.99 -7.41 24.40
C ASN A 43 -16.88 -7.01 25.38
N SER A 44 -15.63 -7.04 24.95
CA SER A 44 -14.49 -6.65 25.77
C SER A 44 -13.85 -5.35 25.27
N ALA A 45 -13.15 -4.63 26.14
CA ALA A 45 -12.32 -3.49 25.73
C ALA A 45 -11.29 -3.90 24.65
N LEU A 46 -10.77 -5.13 24.75
CA LEU A 46 -9.89 -5.73 23.75
C LEU A 46 -10.62 -5.94 22.41
N GLY A 47 -11.87 -6.41 22.43
CA GLY A 47 -12.70 -6.57 21.24
C GLY A 47 -13.02 -5.24 20.56
N ALA A 48 -13.29 -4.19 21.33
CA ALA A 48 -13.49 -2.84 20.80
C ALA A 48 -12.22 -2.30 20.13
N ALA A 49 -11.06 -2.42 20.79
CA ALA A 49 -9.77 -2.00 20.23
C ALA A 49 -9.42 -2.79 18.96
N ALA A 50 -9.63 -4.12 18.96
CA ALA A 50 -9.41 -4.96 17.80
C ALA A 50 -10.34 -4.58 16.63
N THR A 51 -11.62 -4.29 16.91
CA THR A 51 -12.57 -3.81 15.90
C THR A 51 -12.10 -2.52 15.25
N VAL A 52 -11.62 -1.55 16.04
CA VAL A 52 -11.05 -0.29 15.51
C VAL A 52 -9.83 -0.58 14.64
N GLY A 53 -8.91 -1.44 15.09
CA GLY A 53 -7.74 -1.85 14.31
C GLY A 53 -8.12 -2.50 12.97
N LEU A 54 -9.15 -3.36 12.96
CA LEU A 54 -9.65 -4.00 11.76
C LEU A 54 -10.34 -3.02 10.80
N ILE A 55 -11.07 -2.03 11.30
CA ILE A 55 -11.65 -0.95 10.48
C ILE A 55 -10.53 -0.15 9.80
N ILE A 56 -9.49 0.22 10.55
CA ILE A 56 -8.32 0.92 9.99
C ILE A 56 -7.64 0.05 8.93
N GLY A 57 -7.43 -1.25 9.23
CA GLY A 57 -6.89 -2.21 8.28
C GLY A 57 -7.71 -2.34 7.00
N ALA A 58 -9.05 -2.36 7.11
CA ALA A 58 -9.96 -2.39 5.96
C ALA A 58 -9.78 -1.16 5.06
N LEU A 59 -9.71 0.02 5.67
CA LEU A 59 -9.53 1.28 4.94
C LEU A 59 -8.19 1.30 4.19
N ILE A 60 -7.11 0.82 4.83
CA ILE A 60 -5.79 0.70 4.19
C ILE A 60 -5.83 -0.28 3.02
N ALA A 61 -6.41 -1.46 3.21
CA ALA A 61 -6.53 -2.47 2.15
C ALA A 61 -7.33 -1.95 0.94
N ILE A 62 -8.43 -1.23 1.19
CA ILE A 62 -9.22 -0.59 0.13
C ILE A 62 -8.40 0.49 -0.57
N ALA A 63 -7.66 1.31 0.17
CA ALA A 63 -6.80 2.34 -0.39
C ALA A 63 -5.72 1.74 -1.31
N GLU A 64 -5.12 0.61 -0.94
CA GLU A 64 -4.14 -0.10 -1.78
C GLU A 64 -4.73 -0.60 -3.10
N ILE A 65 -5.95 -1.14 -3.08
CA ILE A 65 -6.66 -1.56 -4.29
C ILE A 65 -6.95 -0.36 -5.19
N ILE A 66 -7.41 0.75 -4.60
CA ILE A 66 -7.69 2.01 -5.30
C ILE A 66 -6.39 2.57 -5.93
N LEU A 67 -5.28 2.54 -5.21
CA LEU A 67 -3.97 2.94 -5.72
C LEU A 67 -3.50 2.05 -6.87
N GLY A 68 -3.63 0.73 -6.73
CA GLY A 68 -3.31 -0.20 -7.81
C GLY A 68 -4.11 0.10 -9.08
N TRP A 69 -5.40 0.42 -8.95
CA TRP A 69 -6.23 0.85 -10.08
C TRP A 69 -5.82 2.22 -10.64
N GLY A 70 -5.48 3.17 -9.77
CA GLY A 70 -5.01 4.49 -10.15
C GLY A 70 -3.69 4.44 -10.93
N LEU A 71 -2.75 3.59 -10.51
CA LEU A 71 -1.49 3.34 -11.22
C LEU A 71 -1.73 2.59 -12.54
N TRP A 72 -2.65 1.62 -12.56
CA TRP A 72 -3.03 0.91 -13.79
C TRP A 72 -3.59 1.88 -14.84
N THR A 73 -4.35 2.89 -14.42
CA THR A 73 -4.97 3.89 -15.30
C THR A 73 -4.10 5.12 -15.54
N LEU A 74 -2.87 5.13 -15.01
CA LEU A 74 -1.90 6.24 -15.10
C LEU A 74 -2.46 7.60 -14.64
N LYS A 75 -3.34 7.61 -13.64
CA LYS A 75 -3.89 8.88 -13.13
C LYS A 75 -2.87 9.64 -12.30
N ALA A 76 -2.74 10.95 -12.54
CA ALA A 76 -1.77 11.80 -11.84
C ALA A 76 -1.93 11.80 -10.31
N TRP A 77 -3.16 11.68 -9.80
CA TRP A 77 -3.39 11.59 -8.35
C TRP A 77 -2.79 10.30 -7.75
N ALA A 78 -2.78 9.20 -8.50
CA ALA A 78 -2.29 7.91 -8.02
C ALA A 78 -0.77 7.93 -7.82
N PHE A 79 -0.06 8.64 -8.69
CA PHE A 79 1.38 8.88 -8.51
C PHE A 79 1.67 9.54 -7.17
N TRP A 80 1.03 10.67 -6.89
CA TRP A 80 1.26 11.41 -5.64
C TRP A 80 0.76 10.66 -4.42
N ALA A 81 -0.37 9.97 -4.52
CA ALA A 81 -0.90 9.17 -3.44
C ALA A 81 0.03 7.99 -3.11
N THR A 82 0.59 7.29 -4.10
CA THR A 82 1.61 6.25 -3.87
C THR A 82 2.88 6.83 -3.24
N VAL A 83 3.34 7.99 -3.69
CA VAL A 83 4.49 8.67 -3.07
C VAL A 83 4.24 8.95 -1.58
N ILE A 84 3.07 9.49 -1.24
CA ILE A 84 2.72 9.81 0.15
C ILE A 84 2.63 8.54 0.98
N VAL A 85 1.96 7.49 0.48
CA VAL A 85 1.82 6.22 1.20
C VAL A 85 3.18 5.57 1.44
N GLU A 86 4.05 5.50 0.44
CA GLU A 86 5.38 4.91 0.61
C GLU A 86 6.27 5.75 1.53
N ALA A 87 6.15 7.08 1.52
CA ALA A 87 6.84 7.93 2.49
C ALA A 87 6.37 7.67 3.93
N ILE A 88 5.07 7.51 4.15
CA ILE A 88 4.51 7.15 5.46
C ILE A 88 5.02 5.77 5.88
N ARG A 89 5.05 4.78 4.98
CA ARG A 89 5.57 3.44 5.27
C ARG A 89 7.04 3.45 5.68
N VAL A 90 7.86 4.27 5.04
CA VAL A 90 9.27 4.44 5.44
C VAL A 90 9.38 5.06 6.84
N ILE A 91 8.56 6.07 7.14
CA ILE A 91 8.52 6.69 8.47
C ILE A 91 8.07 5.67 9.53
N ASP A 92 7.03 4.89 9.23
CA ASP A 92 6.51 3.85 10.12
C ASP A 92 7.52 2.73 10.36
N ALA A 93 8.25 2.30 9.33
CA ALA A 93 9.34 1.34 9.46
C ALA A 93 10.45 1.86 10.38
N LEU A 94 10.81 3.15 10.26
CA LEU A 94 11.78 3.79 11.15
C LEU A 94 11.25 3.89 12.59
N TYR A 95 9.99 4.24 12.79
CA TYR A 95 9.36 4.29 14.11
C TYR A 95 9.30 2.90 14.76
N SER A 96 8.89 1.89 14.00
CA SER A 96 8.83 0.48 14.41
C SER A 96 10.18 -0.03 14.91
N TRP A 97 11.27 0.40 14.29
CA TRP A 97 12.61 0.06 14.73
C TRP A 97 13.06 0.85 15.96
N LEU A 98 12.96 2.18 15.91
CA LEU A 98 13.52 3.07 16.92
C LEU A 98 12.73 3.06 18.24
N VAL A 99 11.42 2.83 18.18
CA VAL A 99 10.53 2.94 19.33
C VAL A 99 9.97 1.58 19.72
N ALA A 100 9.43 0.82 18.76
CA ALA A 100 8.78 -0.45 19.05
C ALA A 100 9.76 -1.63 19.19
N HIS A 101 11.05 -1.43 18.91
CA HIS A 101 12.11 -2.47 19.01
C HIS A 101 11.77 -3.77 18.27
N ASN A 102 11.04 -3.65 17.15
CA ASN A 102 10.65 -4.80 16.34
C ASN A 102 11.87 -5.48 15.69
N SER A 103 11.67 -6.71 15.20
CA SER A 103 12.74 -7.49 14.60
C SER A 103 13.36 -6.77 13.39
N LEU A 104 14.70 -6.68 13.40
CA LEU A 104 15.48 -5.98 12.37
C LEU A 104 15.17 -6.49 10.95
N GLY A 105 14.92 -7.79 10.79
CA GLY A 105 14.64 -8.39 9.49
C GLY A 105 13.39 -7.82 8.81
N ALA A 106 12.29 -7.70 9.55
CA ALA A 106 11.03 -7.18 9.00
C ALA A 106 11.14 -5.68 8.65
N VAL A 107 11.82 -4.91 9.49
CA VAL A 107 12.07 -3.49 9.25
C VAL A 107 12.88 -3.28 7.99
N ILE A 108 14.02 -3.99 7.84
CA ILE A 108 14.93 -3.79 6.71
C ILE A 108 14.22 -4.05 5.38
N VAL A 109 13.43 -5.13 5.29
CA VAL A 109 12.70 -5.46 4.06
C VAL A 109 11.68 -4.38 3.72
N SER A 110 10.90 -3.92 4.70
CA SER A 110 9.91 -2.84 4.53
C SER A 110 10.58 -1.54 4.03
N LEU A 111 11.70 -1.16 4.65
CA LEU A 111 12.44 0.06 4.33
C LEU A 111 13.03 0.02 2.92
N ILE A 112 13.66 -1.10 2.55
CA ILE A 112 14.25 -1.28 1.21
C ILE A 112 13.17 -1.21 0.13
N ILE A 113 12.03 -1.87 0.33
CA ILE A 113 10.94 -1.88 -0.64
C ILE A 113 10.36 -0.47 -0.81
N GLY A 114 10.04 0.22 0.29
CA GLY A 114 9.47 1.57 0.25
C GLY A 114 10.41 2.57 -0.42
N LEU A 115 11.70 2.53 -0.08
CA LEU A 115 12.71 3.36 -0.72
C LEU A 115 12.90 3.03 -2.20
N ALA A 116 12.91 1.74 -2.57
CA ALA A 116 13.04 1.33 -3.96
C ALA A 116 11.86 1.84 -4.81
N ILE A 117 10.63 1.78 -4.29
CA ILE A 117 9.44 2.30 -4.99
C ILE A 117 9.54 3.82 -5.14
N LEU A 118 9.89 4.55 -4.08
CA LEU A 118 10.07 6.00 -4.14
C LEU A 118 11.15 6.40 -5.15
N ILE A 119 12.31 5.75 -5.10
CA ILE A 119 13.41 5.98 -6.03
C ILE A 119 12.93 5.68 -7.46
N TYR A 120 12.22 4.57 -7.68
CA TYR A 120 11.70 4.24 -9.01
C TYR A 120 10.73 5.31 -9.56
N LEU A 121 9.79 5.77 -8.73
CA LEU A 121 8.82 6.80 -9.11
C LEU A 121 9.48 8.15 -9.47
N PHE A 122 10.56 8.52 -8.78
CA PHE A 122 11.24 9.80 -9.00
C PHE A 122 12.40 9.74 -10.00
N ALA A 123 13.18 8.66 -10.04
CA ALA A 123 14.37 8.54 -10.86
C ALA A 123 14.02 8.24 -12.33
N ASP A 124 13.03 7.40 -12.59
CA ASP A 124 12.67 7.01 -13.95
C ASP A 124 11.91 8.16 -14.67
N ARG A 125 12.53 8.68 -15.74
CA ARG A 125 11.91 9.73 -16.59
C ARG A 125 10.67 9.22 -17.30
N ASN A 126 10.61 7.94 -17.68
CA ASN A 126 9.47 7.36 -18.39
C ASN A 126 8.24 7.31 -17.49
N VAL A 127 8.43 7.02 -16.21
CA VAL A 127 7.36 7.03 -15.21
C VAL A 127 6.80 8.44 -15.06
N ARG A 128 7.64 9.44 -14.80
CA ARG A 128 7.16 10.83 -14.63
C ARG A 128 6.48 11.36 -15.89
N ALA A 129 6.99 11.04 -17.08
CA ALA A 129 6.35 11.41 -18.33
C ALA A 129 4.97 10.74 -18.47
N ALA A 130 4.86 9.47 -18.09
CA ALA A 130 3.62 8.70 -18.16
C ALA A 130 2.54 9.15 -17.18
N PHE A 131 2.79 10.06 -16.22
CA PHE A 131 1.79 10.61 -15.29
C PHE A 131 1.51 12.11 -15.47
N ARG A 132 2.21 12.80 -16.40
CA ARG A 132 2.09 14.25 -16.64
C ARG A 132 1.12 14.64 -17.75
N THR A 133 0.61 13.68 -18.52
CA THR A 133 -0.41 13.87 -19.56
C THR A 133 -1.80 13.56 -19.02
#